data_AF-A0A1I1MRY1-F1
#
_entry.id   AF-A0A1I1MRY1-F1
#
_cell.length_a   1.000
_cell.length_b   1.000
_cell.length_c   1.000
_cell.angle_alpha   90.00
_cell.angle_beta   90.00
_cell.angle_gamma   90.00
#
_symmetry.space_group_name_H-M   'P 1'
#
loop_
_entity.id
_entity.type
_entity.pdbx_description
1 polymer ?
#
loop_
_entity_poly.entity_id
_entity_poly.type
_entity_poly.pdbx_seq_one_letter_code
_entity_poly.pdbx_strand_id
1 'polypeptide(L)'
;MFNTKYVMNKGLSVAEHEEMQMLSEYASRGWKLDKCVFLGYKLKKAKPENLQYDLDYRKNPDKDYFLYFEEAGWNKVCSVGNTIHIFSAPEGTKLIYTDNDTEIEKYISIYESTKKVAIPSSVCSILLMFLILLAKYNYLPDICRIRFAVILMPTLAITIFTTIPCINYYSKINELQKVSNSNKKHKISRFAIIMLISFIFLLILFGLKIISISMAIFSFIWLIIILLSVSRNSVK
;
A
#
# COMPACT_ATOMS: atom_id res chain seq x y z
N MET A 1 -4.52 33.91 -14.56
CA MET A 1 -4.35 33.24 -13.24
C MET A 1 -4.64 31.76 -13.42
N PHE A 2 -3.77 30.88 -12.91
CA PHE A 2 -4.07 29.44 -12.92
C PHE A 2 -5.20 29.15 -11.93
N ASN A 3 -6.30 28.57 -12.42
CA ASN A 3 -7.46 28.20 -11.59
C ASN A 3 -7.29 26.85 -10.89
N THR A 4 -6.12 26.23 -11.02
CA THR A 4 -5.84 24.88 -10.53
C THR A 4 -4.45 24.82 -9.90
N LYS A 5 -4.30 23.98 -8.89
CA LYS A 5 -3.05 23.76 -8.15
C LYS A 5 -2.77 22.26 -8.02
N TYR A 6 -1.53 21.85 -8.25
CA TYR A 6 -1.09 20.49 -7.95
C TYR A 6 -0.57 20.41 -6.52
N VAL A 7 -0.91 19.32 -5.82
CA VAL A 7 -0.38 19.00 -4.49
C VAL A 7 0.08 17.55 -4.51
N MET A 8 1.33 17.31 -4.14
CA MET A 8 1.90 15.96 -4.06
C MET A 8 1.21 15.17 -2.94
N ASN A 9 0.95 13.89 -3.19
CA ASN A 9 0.40 12.98 -2.19
C ASN A 9 1.53 12.56 -1.22
N LYS A 10 1.25 12.48 0.09
CA LYS A 10 2.22 12.12 1.15
C LYS A 10 2.39 10.60 1.34
N GLY A 11 1.58 9.82 0.64
CA GLY A 11 1.45 8.38 0.75
C GLY A 11 0.24 8.02 1.61
N LEU A 12 -0.93 7.85 1.00
CA LEU A 12 -2.19 7.53 1.70
C LEU A 12 -2.07 6.38 2.70
N SER A 13 -1.35 5.31 2.37
CA SER A 13 -1.18 4.18 3.28
C SER A 13 -0.32 4.48 4.51
N VAL A 14 0.41 5.60 4.53
CA VAL A 14 1.28 6.02 5.65
C VAL A 14 0.61 7.18 6.40
N ALA A 15 0.15 8.18 5.67
CA ALA A 15 -0.23 9.49 6.18
C ALA A 15 -1.70 9.81 5.92
N GLU A 16 -2.58 8.80 5.89
CA GLU A 16 -4.01 8.93 5.57
C GLU A 16 -4.67 10.13 6.28
N HIS A 17 -4.53 10.19 7.61
CA HIS A 17 -5.15 11.25 8.41
C HIS A 17 -4.57 12.63 8.12
N GLU A 18 -3.24 12.75 8.07
CA GLU A 18 -2.55 14.01 7.74
C GLU A 18 -2.92 14.50 6.33
N GLU A 19 -3.16 13.56 5.42
CA GLU A 19 -3.53 13.85 4.04
C GLU A 19 -4.95 14.40 3.95
N MET A 20 -5.90 13.81 4.69
CA MET A 20 -7.26 14.34 4.78
C MET A 20 -7.28 15.72 5.45
N GLN A 21 -6.51 15.90 6.52
CA GLN A 21 -6.37 17.20 7.20
C GLN A 21 -5.78 18.27 6.27
N MET A 22 -4.72 17.92 5.52
CA MET A 22 -4.13 18.81 4.53
C MET A 22 -5.15 19.29 3.48
N LEU A 23 -6.02 18.38 3.00
CA LEU A 23 -7.09 18.74 2.06
C LEU A 23 -8.13 19.67 2.69
N SER A 24 -8.50 19.45 3.95
CA SER A 24 -9.37 20.35 4.72
C SER A 24 -8.78 21.75 4.85
N GLU A 25 -7.49 21.86 5.18
CA GLU A 25 -6.77 23.14 5.26
C GLU A 25 -6.67 23.85 3.90
N TYR A 26 -6.62 23.10 2.79
CA TYR A 26 -6.69 23.71 1.47
C TYR A 26 -8.08 24.26 1.18
N ALA A 27 -9.15 23.52 1.53
CA ALA A 27 -10.51 23.96 1.33
C ALA A 27 -10.83 25.24 2.11
N SER A 28 -10.38 25.35 3.36
CA SER A 28 -10.56 26.56 4.19
C SER A 28 -9.82 27.79 3.64
N ARG A 29 -8.84 27.58 2.76
CA ARG A 29 -8.11 28.66 2.04
C ARG A 29 -8.63 28.89 0.62
N GLY A 30 -9.76 28.28 0.24
CA GLY A 30 -10.36 28.42 -1.09
C GLY A 30 -9.75 27.55 -2.18
N TRP A 31 -9.13 26.43 -1.80
CA TRP A 31 -8.63 25.41 -2.73
C TRP A 31 -9.32 24.07 -2.46
N LYS A 32 -10.34 23.74 -3.26
CA LYS A 32 -11.10 22.49 -3.09
C LYS A 32 -10.49 21.38 -3.94
N LEU A 33 -10.50 20.15 -3.43
CA LEU A 33 -10.08 18.98 -4.20
C LEU A 33 -10.98 18.82 -5.43
N ASP A 34 -10.37 18.69 -6.61
CA ASP A 34 -11.06 18.49 -7.89
C ASP A 34 -10.85 17.05 -8.38
N LYS A 35 -9.59 16.61 -8.46
CA LYS A 35 -9.25 15.28 -8.96
C LYS A 35 -8.08 14.65 -8.24
N CYS A 36 -8.17 13.35 -8.07
CA CYS A 36 -7.03 12.51 -7.77
C CYS A 36 -6.24 12.31 -9.08
N VAL A 37 -4.95 12.63 -9.09
CA VAL A 37 -4.07 12.52 -10.26
C VAL A 37 -2.85 11.67 -9.93
N PHE A 38 -2.00 11.40 -10.93
CA PHE A 38 -0.80 10.60 -10.70
C PHE A 38 0.09 11.23 -9.61
N LEU A 39 0.37 10.45 -8.57
CA LEU A 39 1.16 10.82 -7.38
C LEU A 39 0.65 12.05 -6.61
N GLY A 40 -0.60 12.48 -6.79
CA GLY A 40 -1.05 13.72 -6.17
C GLY A 40 -2.52 14.06 -6.38
N TYR A 41 -2.82 15.31 -6.09
CA TYR A 41 -4.13 15.90 -6.22
C TYR A 41 -4.07 17.13 -7.10
N LYS A 42 -5.12 17.31 -7.88
CA LYS A 42 -5.44 18.56 -8.52
C LYS A 42 -6.51 19.25 -7.69
N LEU A 43 -6.17 20.43 -7.19
CA LEU A 43 -7.09 21.33 -6.51
C LEU A 43 -7.59 22.39 -7.49
N LYS A 44 -8.79 22.91 -7.27
CA LYS A 44 -9.39 24.00 -8.03
C LYS A 44 -9.68 25.17 -7.10
N LYS A 45 -9.47 26.39 -7.59
CA LYS A 45 -9.81 27.61 -6.86
C LYS A 45 -11.33 27.66 -6.64
N ALA A 46 -11.74 27.89 -5.41
CA ALA A 46 -13.12 27.94 -4.94
C ALA A 46 -13.27 29.03 -3.86
N LYS A 47 -14.49 29.24 -3.37
CA LYS A 47 -14.69 30.03 -2.16
C LYS A 47 -14.11 29.26 -0.96
N PRO A 48 -13.47 29.94 0.01
CA PRO A 48 -13.11 29.34 1.30
C PRO A 48 -14.31 28.62 1.92
N GLU A 49 -14.12 27.36 2.28
CA GLU A 49 -15.16 26.49 2.83
C GLU A 49 -14.55 25.57 3.88
N ASN A 50 -15.15 25.48 5.06
CA ASN A 50 -14.73 24.55 6.10
C ASN A 50 -15.31 23.17 5.79
N LEU A 51 -14.49 22.35 5.13
CA LEU A 51 -14.80 20.98 4.78
C LEU A 51 -13.91 20.03 5.58
N GLN A 52 -14.47 18.88 5.92
CA GLN A 52 -13.70 17.71 6.31
C GLN A 52 -13.64 16.72 5.15
N TYR A 53 -12.50 16.05 5.02
CA TYR A 53 -12.30 14.96 4.08
C TYR A 53 -12.14 13.64 4.83
N ASP A 54 -12.63 12.58 4.22
CA ASP A 54 -12.44 11.20 4.68
C ASP A 54 -12.38 10.29 3.45
N LEU A 55 -11.97 9.03 3.63
CA LEU A 55 -11.86 8.08 2.54
C LEU A 55 -12.31 6.68 2.91
N ASP A 56 -12.70 5.93 1.89
CA ASP A 56 -13.00 4.51 1.98
C ASP A 56 -12.33 3.69 0.88
N TYR A 57 -12.11 2.40 1.17
CA TYR A 57 -11.43 1.41 0.34
C TYR A 57 -12.40 0.35 -0.21
N ARG A 58 -13.38 0.75 -1.00
CA ARG A 58 -14.26 -0.18 -1.71
C ARG A 58 -13.72 -0.47 -3.11
N LYS A 59 -13.38 -1.72 -3.41
CA LYS A 59 -13.06 -2.11 -4.79
C LYS A 59 -14.32 -2.25 -5.62
N ASN A 60 -14.32 -1.65 -6.80
CA ASN A 60 -15.42 -1.71 -7.77
C ASN A 60 -16.79 -1.36 -7.15
N PRO A 61 -16.95 -0.15 -6.57
CA PRO A 61 -18.23 0.27 -6.04
C PRO A 61 -19.27 0.46 -7.15
N ASP A 62 -20.52 0.19 -6.80
CA ASP A 62 -21.68 0.55 -7.59
C ASP A 62 -22.19 1.96 -7.21
N LYS A 63 -23.33 2.35 -7.78
CA LYS A 63 -23.94 3.66 -7.50
C LYS A 63 -24.51 3.71 -6.08
N ASP A 64 -25.14 2.63 -5.64
CA ASP A 64 -25.81 2.53 -4.34
C ASP A 64 -24.81 2.72 -3.19
N TYR A 65 -23.59 2.21 -3.35
CA TYR A 65 -22.49 2.49 -2.43
C TYR A 65 -22.22 3.99 -2.26
N PHE A 66 -22.22 4.79 -3.34
CA PHE A 66 -22.00 6.23 -3.22
C PHE A 66 -23.22 6.96 -2.67
N LEU A 67 -24.42 6.49 -3.00
CA LEU A 67 -25.68 7.05 -2.49
C LEU A 67 -25.75 6.92 -0.96
N TYR A 68 -25.30 5.79 -0.40
CA TYR A 68 -25.21 5.59 1.05
C TYR A 68 -24.40 6.69 1.76
N PHE A 69 -23.29 7.12 1.16
CA PHE A 69 -22.49 8.23 1.70
C PHE A 69 -23.18 9.58 1.53
N GLU A 70 -23.81 9.81 0.39
CA GLU A 70 -24.55 11.04 0.10
C GLU A 70 -25.70 11.26 1.10
N GLU A 71 -26.45 10.20 1.40
CA GLU A 71 -27.50 10.20 2.43
C GLU A 71 -26.97 10.51 3.83
N ALA A 72 -25.71 10.13 4.12
CA ALA A 72 -25.02 10.46 5.36
C ALA A 72 -24.35 11.86 5.36
N GLY A 73 -24.57 12.66 4.32
CA GLY A 73 -24.03 14.03 4.18
C GLY A 73 -22.64 14.11 3.53
N TRP A 74 -22.12 12.99 3.01
CA TRP A 74 -20.81 12.90 2.37
C TRP A 74 -20.91 12.95 0.85
N ASN A 75 -20.19 13.88 0.24
CA ASN A 75 -20.11 14.00 -1.22
C ASN A 75 -18.86 13.31 -1.74
N LYS A 76 -19.01 12.42 -2.72
CA LYS A 76 -17.87 11.83 -3.45
C LYS A 76 -17.12 12.91 -4.22
N VAL A 77 -15.80 13.02 -4.00
CA VAL A 77 -14.95 13.99 -4.68
C VAL A 77 -14.16 13.35 -5.83
N CYS A 78 -13.33 12.35 -5.52
CA CYS A 78 -12.57 11.63 -6.55
C CYS A 78 -12.32 10.19 -6.17
N SER A 79 -11.78 9.42 -7.11
CA SER A 79 -11.46 8.02 -6.91
C SER A 79 -10.17 7.64 -7.62
N VAL A 80 -9.38 6.74 -7.02
CA VAL A 80 -8.14 6.21 -7.57
C VAL A 80 -8.30 4.71 -7.81
N GLY A 81 -8.03 4.27 -9.04
CA GLY A 81 -8.01 2.85 -9.40
C GLY A 81 -9.30 2.08 -9.08
N ASN A 82 -10.44 2.78 -9.01
CA ASN A 82 -11.75 2.23 -8.61
C ASN A 82 -11.71 1.45 -7.28
N THR A 83 -10.83 1.88 -6.36
CA THR A 83 -10.58 1.20 -5.09
C THR A 83 -10.49 2.17 -3.92
N ILE A 84 -9.92 3.36 -4.13
CA ILE A 84 -9.82 4.40 -3.10
C ILE A 84 -10.80 5.51 -3.48
N HIS A 85 -11.67 5.89 -2.57
CA HIS A 85 -12.70 6.91 -2.78
C HIS A 85 -12.56 7.99 -1.72
N ILE A 86 -12.32 9.23 -2.15
CA ILE A 86 -12.22 10.39 -1.26
C ILE A 86 -13.56 11.12 -1.27
N PHE A 87 -14.05 11.41 -0.07
CA PHE A 87 -15.29 12.12 0.18
C PHE A 87 -15.03 13.43 0.91
N SER A 88 -15.96 14.37 0.78
CA SER A 88 -15.96 15.62 1.54
C SER A 88 -17.33 15.88 2.14
N ALA A 89 -17.37 16.40 3.36
CA ALA A 89 -18.58 16.83 4.03
C ALA A 89 -18.35 18.16 4.75
N PRO A 90 -19.41 18.88 5.14
CA PRO A 90 -19.29 19.99 6.09
C PRO A 90 -18.57 19.57 7.37
N GLU A 91 -17.82 20.49 7.97
CA GLU A 91 -17.19 20.25 9.26
C GLU A 91 -18.23 19.85 10.32
N GLY A 92 -17.94 18.81 11.10
CA GLY A 92 -18.84 18.28 12.13
C GLY A 92 -19.80 17.20 11.66
N THR A 93 -19.81 16.85 10.36
CA THR A 93 -20.48 15.63 9.89
C THR A 93 -19.85 14.40 10.57
N LYS A 94 -20.66 13.40 10.91
CA LYS A 94 -20.17 12.16 11.51
C LYS A 94 -19.14 11.48 10.58
N LEU A 95 -18.00 11.08 11.12
CA LEU A 95 -16.95 10.35 10.38
C LEU A 95 -17.52 9.07 9.74
N ILE A 96 -16.94 8.64 8.61
CA ILE A 96 -17.38 7.43 7.93
C ILE A 96 -17.23 6.21 8.85
N TYR A 97 -16.13 6.18 9.61
CA TYR A 97 -15.82 5.15 10.58
C TYR A 97 -15.81 5.75 11.98
N THR A 98 -16.64 5.24 12.88
CA THR A 98 -16.75 5.75 14.26
C THR A 98 -16.37 4.75 15.34
N ASP A 99 -16.19 3.49 14.98
CA ASP A 99 -15.78 2.42 15.87
C ASP A 99 -14.58 1.66 15.29
N ASN A 100 -13.76 1.10 16.18
CA ASN A 100 -12.54 0.41 15.79
C ASN A 100 -12.83 -0.84 14.94
N ASP A 101 -13.97 -1.50 15.13
CA ASP A 101 -14.25 -2.77 14.46
C ASP A 101 -14.54 -2.52 12.97
N THR A 102 -15.34 -1.50 12.63
CA THR A 102 -15.57 -1.09 11.23
C THR A 102 -14.31 -0.52 10.59
N GLU A 103 -13.48 0.22 11.33
CA GLU A 103 -12.18 0.71 10.83
C GLU A 103 -11.18 -0.44 10.59
N ILE A 104 -11.18 -1.47 11.44
CA ILE A 104 -10.39 -2.69 11.22
C ILE A 104 -10.84 -3.39 9.93
N GLU A 105 -12.15 -3.53 9.71
CA GLU A 105 -12.69 -4.18 8.50
C GLU A 105 -12.31 -3.42 7.22
N LYS A 106 -12.33 -2.08 7.25
CA LYS A 106 -11.80 -1.22 6.19
C LYS A 106 -10.36 -1.61 5.83
N TYR A 107 -9.46 -1.66 6.83
CA TYR A 107 -8.05 -1.96 6.55
C TYR A 107 -7.82 -3.42 6.16
N ILE A 108 -8.60 -4.37 6.67
CA ILE A 108 -8.56 -5.79 6.25
C ILE A 108 -8.91 -5.89 4.76
N SER A 109 -9.98 -5.24 4.31
CA SER A 109 -10.41 -5.26 2.90
C SER A 109 -9.29 -4.80 1.96
N ILE A 110 -8.68 -3.64 2.25
CA ILE A 110 -7.60 -3.11 1.41
C ILE A 110 -6.32 -3.95 1.52
N TYR A 111 -6.00 -4.48 2.70
CA TYR A 111 -4.88 -5.41 2.89
C TYR A 111 -5.04 -6.68 2.04
N GLU A 112 -6.21 -7.31 2.09
CA GLU A 112 -6.54 -8.53 1.34
C GLU A 112 -6.46 -8.32 -0.17
N SER A 113 -6.80 -7.13 -0.66
CA SER A 113 -6.66 -6.78 -2.07
C SER A 113 -5.20 -6.48 -2.45
N THR A 114 -4.47 -5.73 -1.62
CA THR A 114 -3.10 -5.28 -1.89
C THR A 114 -2.11 -6.44 -1.82
N LYS A 115 -2.29 -7.37 -0.87
CA LYS A 115 -1.39 -8.53 -0.69
C LYS A 115 -1.36 -9.46 -1.91
N LYS A 116 -2.47 -9.52 -2.68
CA LYS A 116 -2.57 -10.33 -3.91
C LYS A 116 -1.61 -9.86 -5.00
N VAL A 117 -1.17 -8.60 -4.95
CA VAL A 117 -0.16 -8.05 -5.86
C VAL A 117 1.21 -8.01 -5.19
N ALA A 118 1.28 -7.51 -3.95
CA ALA A 118 2.52 -7.31 -3.23
C ALA A 118 3.32 -8.62 -3.01
N ILE A 119 2.63 -9.73 -2.69
CA ILE A 119 3.32 -11.01 -2.45
C ILE A 119 3.95 -11.55 -3.75
N PRO A 120 3.20 -11.76 -4.86
CA PRO A 120 3.80 -12.23 -6.10
C PRO A 120 4.89 -11.32 -6.65
N SER A 121 4.71 -9.99 -6.60
CA SER A 121 5.73 -9.05 -7.11
C SER A 121 7.02 -9.13 -6.28
N SER A 122 6.90 -9.25 -4.95
CA SER A 122 8.05 -9.41 -4.05
C SER A 122 8.78 -10.73 -4.29
N VAL A 123 8.04 -11.84 -4.45
CA VAL A 123 8.63 -13.16 -4.76
C VAL A 123 9.35 -13.11 -6.12
N CYS A 124 8.72 -12.50 -7.13
CA CYS A 124 9.33 -12.32 -8.44
C CYS A 124 10.61 -11.48 -8.37
N SER A 125 10.61 -10.40 -7.59
CA SER A 125 11.78 -9.53 -7.40
C SER A 125 12.94 -10.29 -6.75
N ILE A 126 12.66 -11.04 -5.68
CA ILE A 126 13.63 -11.89 -4.99
C ILE A 126 14.20 -12.96 -5.93
N LEU A 127 13.35 -13.63 -6.70
CA LEU A 127 13.77 -14.64 -7.66
C LEU A 127 14.68 -14.04 -8.74
N LEU A 128 14.31 -12.90 -9.32
CA LEU A 128 15.14 -12.21 -10.31
C LEU A 128 16.50 -11.79 -9.74
N MET A 129 16.53 -11.27 -8.51
CA MET A 129 17.79 -10.97 -7.82
C MET A 129 18.66 -12.21 -7.62
N PHE A 130 18.06 -13.34 -7.23
CA PHE A 130 18.77 -14.60 -7.08
C PHE A 130 19.33 -15.11 -8.42
N LEU A 131 18.56 -15.02 -9.50
CA LEU A 131 19.03 -15.39 -10.85
C LEU A 131 20.19 -14.51 -11.33
N ILE A 132 20.14 -13.21 -11.04
CA ILE A 132 21.24 -12.28 -11.32
C ILE A 132 22.50 -12.67 -10.53
N LEU A 133 22.35 -13.08 -9.26
CA LEU A 133 23.46 -13.59 -8.45
C LEU A 133 24.06 -14.85 -9.09
N LEU A 134 23.26 -15.85 -9.50
CA LEU A 134 23.78 -17.05 -10.16
C LEU A 134 24.57 -16.72 -11.43
N ALA A 135 24.06 -15.80 -12.26
CA ALA A 135 24.77 -15.35 -13.47
C ALA A 135 26.08 -14.62 -13.15
N LYS A 136 26.14 -13.84 -12.06
CA LYS A 136 27.36 -13.16 -11.61
C LYS A 136 28.49 -14.14 -11.24
N TYR A 137 28.16 -15.33 -10.75
CA TYR A 137 29.13 -16.36 -10.39
C TYR A 137 29.33 -17.41 -11.50
N ASN A 138 29.01 -17.06 -12.76
CA ASN A 138 29.19 -17.91 -13.95
C ASN A 138 28.40 -19.23 -13.97
N TYR A 139 27.37 -19.37 -13.14
CA TYR A 139 26.44 -20.51 -13.21
C TYR A 139 25.40 -20.36 -14.33
N LEU A 140 25.19 -19.13 -14.81
CA LEU A 140 24.34 -18.80 -15.95
C LEU A 140 25.13 -17.91 -16.92
N PRO A 141 24.81 -17.93 -18.24
CA PRO A 141 25.44 -17.05 -19.21
C PRO A 141 25.28 -15.55 -18.85
N ASP A 142 26.32 -14.75 -19.10
CA ASP A 142 26.31 -13.30 -18.81
C ASP A 142 25.17 -12.54 -19.50
N ILE A 143 24.74 -13.01 -20.69
CA ILE A 143 23.58 -12.42 -21.40
C ILE A 143 22.29 -12.51 -20.57
N CYS A 144 22.13 -13.58 -19.77
CA CYS A 144 20.98 -13.74 -18.89
C CYS A 144 20.98 -12.70 -17.76
N ARG A 145 22.17 -12.32 -17.26
CA ARG A 145 22.32 -11.28 -16.22
C ARG A 145 21.70 -9.96 -16.66
N ILE A 146 22.03 -9.51 -17.87
CA ILE A 146 21.53 -8.24 -18.42
C ILE A 146 20.01 -8.31 -18.60
N ARG A 147 19.50 -9.40 -19.17
CA ARG A 147 18.04 -9.59 -19.37
C ARG A 147 17.27 -9.56 -18.05
N PHE A 148 17.73 -10.30 -17.03
CA PHE A 148 17.08 -10.29 -15.72
C PHE A 148 17.16 -8.92 -15.05
N ALA A 149 18.28 -8.21 -15.18
CA ALA A 149 18.42 -6.86 -14.62
C ALA A 149 17.44 -5.85 -15.25
N VAL A 150 17.21 -5.93 -16.56
CA VAL A 150 16.23 -5.07 -17.26
C VAL A 150 14.80 -5.37 -16.77
N ILE A 151 14.45 -6.65 -16.59
CA ILE A 151 13.13 -7.07 -16.08
C ILE A 151 12.96 -6.68 -14.60
N LEU A 152 14.04 -6.70 -13.81
CA LEU A 152 13.98 -6.37 -12.39
C LEU A 152 13.55 -4.91 -12.15
N MET A 153 13.97 -3.96 -12.99
CA MET A 153 13.67 -2.53 -12.81
C MET A 153 12.16 -2.22 -12.65
N PRO A 154 11.27 -2.57 -13.61
CA PRO A 154 9.83 -2.35 -13.45
C PRO A 154 9.22 -3.19 -12.32
N THR A 155 9.70 -4.42 -12.11
CA THR A 155 9.22 -5.29 -11.03
C THR A 155 9.52 -4.69 -9.65
N LEU A 156 10.69 -4.06 -9.48
CA LEU A 156 11.05 -3.35 -8.24
C LEU A 156 10.13 -2.18 -7.98
N ALA A 157 9.84 -1.37 -9.01
CA ALA A 157 8.89 -0.26 -8.86
C ALA A 157 7.53 -0.79 -8.37
N ILE A 158 6.98 -1.82 -9.01
CA ILE A 158 5.72 -2.44 -8.59
C ILE A 158 5.81 -2.97 -7.15
N THR A 159 6.89 -3.66 -6.80
CA THR A 159 7.11 -4.21 -5.46
C THR A 159 7.17 -3.14 -4.39
N ILE A 160 7.88 -2.04 -4.63
CA ILE A 160 7.99 -0.92 -3.68
C ILE A 160 6.61 -0.28 -3.48
N PHE A 161 5.91 0.05 -4.58
CA PHE A 161 4.61 0.72 -4.53
C PHE A 161 3.49 -0.14 -3.93
N THR A 162 3.64 -1.46 -3.86
CA THR A 162 2.62 -2.37 -3.32
C THR A 162 2.96 -2.93 -1.94
N THR A 163 4.23 -3.21 -1.67
CA THR A 163 4.68 -3.83 -0.41
C THR A 163 4.65 -2.85 0.74
N ILE A 164 5.05 -1.58 0.53
CA ILE A 164 5.02 -0.56 1.57
C ILE A 164 3.58 -0.33 2.07
N PRO A 165 2.58 -0.07 1.20
CA PRO A 165 1.19 0.01 1.63
C PRO A 165 0.70 -1.26 2.35
N CYS A 166 1.04 -2.43 1.81
CA CYS A 166 0.61 -3.71 2.40
C CYS A 166 1.11 -3.88 3.85
N ILE A 167 2.35 -3.49 4.14
CA ILE A 167 2.93 -3.55 5.49
C ILE A 167 2.26 -2.54 6.41
N ASN A 168 1.98 -1.33 5.93
CA ASN A 168 1.32 -0.32 6.76
C ASN A 168 -0.11 -0.70 7.10
N TYR A 169 -0.88 -1.23 6.15
CA TYR A 169 -2.23 -1.73 6.43
C TYR A 169 -2.19 -2.86 7.46
N TYR A 170 -1.22 -3.78 7.35
CA TYR A 170 -1.01 -4.80 8.39
C TYR A 170 -0.73 -4.20 9.76
N SER A 171 0.18 -3.23 9.83
CA SER A 171 0.55 -2.55 11.08
C SER A 171 -0.64 -1.82 11.70
N LYS A 172 -1.43 -1.11 10.89
CA LYS A 172 -2.62 -0.38 11.33
C LYS A 172 -3.70 -1.31 11.86
N ILE A 173 -3.96 -2.44 11.20
CA ILE A 173 -4.91 -3.44 11.72
C ILE A 173 -4.46 -3.97 13.08
N ASN A 174 -3.16 -4.30 13.23
CA ASN A 174 -2.63 -4.82 14.48
C ASN A 174 -2.63 -3.76 15.61
N GLU A 175 -2.45 -2.48 15.29
CA GLU A 175 -2.61 -1.38 16.23
C GLU A 175 -4.06 -1.26 16.70
N LEU A 176 -5.01 -1.19 15.76
CA LEU A 176 -6.45 -1.08 16.07
C LEU A 176 -6.96 -2.31 16.86
N GLN A 177 -6.48 -3.52 16.53
CA GLN A 177 -6.83 -4.74 17.27
C GLN A 177 -6.30 -4.79 18.70
N LYS A 178 -5.22 -4.06 19.02
CA LYS A 178 -4.71 -3.96 20.40
C LYS A 178 -5.54 -3.03 21.25
N VAL A 179 -6.10 -1.98 20.63
CA VAL A 179 -6.91 -0.96 21.30
C VAL A 179 -8.40 -1.34 21.32
N SER A 180 -8.86 -2.16 20.37
CA SER A 180 -10.24 -2.67 20.36
C SER A 180 -10.49 -3.62 21.55
N ASN A 181 -11.62 -3.38 22.24
CA ASN A 181 -12.13 -4.25 23.30
C ASN A 181 -12.83 -5.52 22.75
N SER A 182 -12.88 -5.68 21.42
CA SER A 182 -13.54 -6.80 20.76
C SER A 182 -12.77 -8.11 20.94
N ASN A 183 -13.49 -9.18 21.28
CA ASN A 183 -12.92 -10.54 21.35
C ASN A 183 -12.56 -11.10 19.96
N LYS A 184 -13.00 -10.45 18.87
CA LYS A 184 -12.83 -10.90 17.49
C LYS A 184 -11.47 -10.44 16.94
N LYS A 185 -10.42 -11.24 17.16
CA LYS A 185 -9.10 -10.99 16.55
C LYS A 185 -8.97 -11.69 15.20
N HIS A 186 -8.86 -10.90 14.14
CA HIS A 186 -8.57 -11.44 12.81
C HIS A 186 -7.10 -11.87 12.73
N LYS A 187 -6.86 -13.16 12.46
CA LYS A 187 -5.51 -13.72 12.31
C LYS A 187 -4.93 -13.29 10.96
N ILE A 188 -4.03 -12.30 10.98
CA ILE A 188 -3.37 -11.78 9.78
C ILE A 188 -1.91 -12.22 9.75
N SER A 189 -1.47 -12.73 8.61
CA SER A 189 -0.10 -13.22 8.43
C SER A 189 0.92 -12.09 8.28
N ARG A 190 2.13 -12.30 8.82
CA ARG A 190 3.29 -11.37 8.76
C ARG A 190 4.07 -11.45 7.44
N PHE A 191 3.48 -12.03 6.39
CA PHE A 191 4.16 -12.32 5.13
C PHE A 191 4.88 -11.12 4.50
N ALA A 192 4.20 -9.98 4.39
CA ALA A 192 4.78 -8.81 3.74
C ALA A 192 6.04 -8.30 4.45
N ILE A 193 6.08 -8.37 5.79
CA ILE A 193 7.25 -8.00 6.60
C ILE A 193 8.42 -8.97 6.34
N ILE A 194 8.13 -10.27 6.33
CA ILE A 194 9.15 -11.30 6.07
C ILE A 194 9.74 -11.14 4.67
N MET A 195 8.90 -10.85 3.67
CA MET A 195 9.33 -10.58 2.30
C MET A 195 10.21 -9.33 2.22
N LEU A 196 9.87 -8.25 2.92
CA LEU A 196 10.69 -7.04 2.97
C LEU A 196 12.05 -7.31 3.60
N ILE A 197 12.10 -8.01 4.73
CA ILE A 197 13.35 -8.37 5.41
C ILE A 197 14.23 -9.22 4.49
N SER A 198 13.64 -10.22 3.84
CA SER A 198 14.35 -11.07 2.89
C SER A 198 14.91 -10.28 1.70
N PHE A 199 14.12 -9.36 1.15
CA PHE A 199 14.53 -8.51 0.05
C PHE A 199 15.70 -7.59 0.44
N ILE A 200 15.62 -6.94 1.60
CA ILE A 200 16.71 -6.12 2.15
C ILE A 200 17.97 -6.97 2.38
N PHE A 201 17.81 -8.16 2.94
CA PHE A 201 18.92 -9.08 3.14
C PHE A 201 19.60 -9.44 1.81
N LEU A 202 18.84 -9.79 0.77
CA LEU A 202 19.35 -10.05 -0.58
C LEU A 202 20.07 -8.84 -1.20
N LEU A 203 19.56 -7.62 -1.00
CA LEU A 203 20.22 -6.39 -1.45
C LEU A 203 21.58 -6.22 -0.77
N ILE A 204 21.65 -6.49 0.54
CA ILE A 204 22.89 -6.44 1.31
C ILE A 204 23.88 -7.50 0.78
N LEU A 205 23.43 -8.74 0.53
CA LEU A 205 24.30 -9.78 -0.03
C LEU A 205 24.89 -9.37 -1.39
N PHE A 206 24.06 -8.74 -2.23
CA PHE A 206 24.47 -8.26 -3.54
C PHE A 206 25.55 -7.18 -3.45
N GLY A 207 25.38 -6.21 -2.54
CA GLY A 207 26.28 -5.07 -2.38
C GLY A 207 27.61 -5.42 -1.70
N LEU A 208 27.61 -6.32 -0.73
CA LEU A 208 28.76 -6.55 0.12
C LEU A 208 29.92 -7.30 -0.55
N LYS A 209 29.75 -7.95 -1.72
CA LYS A 209 30.75 -8.84 -2.38
C LYS A 209 31.35 -9.94 -1.46
N ILE A 210 30.90 -10.06 -0.22
CA ILE A 210 31.53 -10.83 0.88
C ILE A 210 31.09 -12.30 0.87
N ILE A 211 30.13 -12.68 0.03
CA ILE A 211 29.47 -13.98 0.16
C ILE A 211 29.97 -14.97 -0.89
N SER A 212 30.39 -16.15 -0.42
CA SER A 212 30.57 -17.33 -1.25
C SER A 212 29.21 -17.78 -1.80
N ILE A 213 29.18 -18.29 -3.03
CA ILE A 213 27.97 -18.81 -3.67
C ILE A 213 27.20 -19.80 -2.76
N SER A 214 27.92 -20.61 -1.98
CA SER A 214 27.35 -21.60 -1.05
C SER A 214 26.46 -20.94 0.02
N MET A 215 26.88 -19.80 0.57
CA MET A 215 26.09 -19.03 1.53
C MET A 215 24.86 -18.41 0.87
N ALA A 216 24.98 -17.90 -0.36
CA ALA A 216 23.83 -17.33 -1.08
C ALA A 216 22.75 -18.39 -1.39
N ILE A 217 23.16 -19.59 -1.81
CA ILE A 217 22.25 -20.73 -2.05
C ILE A 217 21.59 -21.17 -0.74
N PHE A 218 22.35 -21.31 0.34
CA PHE A 218 21.82 -21.68 1.65
C PHE A 218 20.76 -20.69 2.15
N SER A 219 21.04 -19.38 2.04
CA SER A 219 20.07 -18.33 2.40
C SER A 219 18.79 -18.38 1.57
N PHE A 220 18.90 -18.68 0.27
CA PHE A 220 17.73 -18.80 -0.60
C PHE A 220 16.86 -20.01 -0.25
N ILE A 221 17.47 -21.16 0.03
CA ILE A 221 16.75 -22.36 0.49
C ILE A 221 16.05 -22.08 1.83
N TRP A 222 16.75 -21.43 2.77
CA TRP A 222 16.16 -21.09 4.06
C TRP A 222 14.97 -20.14 3.91
N LEU A 223 15.06 -19.14 3.02
CA LEU A 223 13.95 -18.27 2.69
C LEU A 223 12.72 -19.05 2.19
N ILE A 224 12.91 -19.99 1.26
CA ILE A 224 11.82 -20.83 0.74
C ILE A 224 11.15 -21.60 1.88
N ILE A 225 11.95 -22.19 2.79
CA ILE A 225 11.43 -22.92 3.95
C ILE A 225 10.59 -22.00 4.85
N ILE A 226 11.07 -20.78 5.13
CA ILE A 226 10.32 -19.78 5.92
C ILE A 226 9.01 -19.45 5.22
N LEU A 227 9.01 -19.17 3.92
CA LEU A 227 7.80 -18.84 3.17
C LEU A 227 6.77 -19.98 3.19
N LEU A 228 7.21 -21.23 3.00
CA LEU A 228 6.35 -22.41 3.09
C LEU A 228 5.77 -22.59 4.49
N SER A 229 6.58 -22.36 5.54
CA SER A 229 6.14 -22.49 6.94
C SER A 229 5.06 -21.46 7.31
N VAL A 230 5.22 -20.22 6.84
CA VAL A 230 4.26 -19.12 7.09
C VAL A 230 2.99 -19.34 6.26
N SER A 231 3.10 -19.91 5.05
CA SER A 231 1.95 -20.23 4.18
C SER A 231 1.07 -21.30 4.78
N ARG A 232 1.68 -22.30 5.41
CA ARG A 232 0.94 -23.38 6.06
C ARG A 232 0.17 -22.88 7.29
N ASN A 233 0.68 -21.85 7.97
CA ASN A 233 0.07 -21.30 9.18
C ASN A 233 -1.08 -20.30 8.91
N SER A 234 -1.23 -19.80 7.68
CA SER A 234 -2.35 -18.93 7.28
C SER A 234 -3.60 -19.66 6.78
N VAL A 235 -3.55 -20.98 6.61
CA VAL A 235 -4.68 -21.83 6.17
C VAL A 235 -5.41 -22.51 7.35
N LYS A 236 -4.98 -22.23 8.58
CA LYS A 236 -5.64 -22.63 9.84
C LYS A 236 -6.10 -21.41 10.61
#